data_AF-A0A8B6CQA8-F1
#
_entry.id   AF-A0A8B6CQA8-F1
#
_cell.length_a   1.000
_cell.length_b   1.000
_cell.length_c   1.000
_cell.angle_alpha   90.00
_cell.angle_beta   90.00
_cell.angle_gamma   90.00
#
_symmetry.space_group_name_H-M   'P 1'
#
loop_
_entity.id
_entity.type
_entity.pdbx_description
1 polymer ?
#
loop_
_entity_poly.entity_id
_entity_poly.type
_entity_poly.pdbx_seq_one_letter_code
_entity_poly.pdbx_strand_id
1 'polypeptide(L)'
;MDDELDYGPFDGEIPERLEEDARIKGSSRNLSKARLCPVCPGRFTNVRRHVFHQHLPWYTNPLTACWTCHKQFGQNKMLENHCLELHNCNIADNIFKEEYQSVWTELMNGLLLELCQRYDKKTLDHLVEYVRTEAVFKQCQSAVFHWTDIPLLNFYNKKNRFDVEVLHAVFPPSAIYSLVHWKILALLLKGTEDAENLITFEKEISLYQCSIQKAIMVTDSHFHLDKMKQQARFSGLPIYKWKDGESVYQIRHLVANYAFPRRWPTIEEMGEIRRDRRIRSTAGIHPRIVKGEEMSVLNSWITDLEMLICVNRMISVGNVG
;
A
#
# COMPACT_ATOMS: atom_id res chain seq x y z
N MET A 1 -24.18 -26.58 7.82
CA MET A 1 -24.26 -27.12 6.45
C MET A 1 -23.13 -26.41 5.75
N ASP A 2 -21.96 -26.97 5.97
CA ASP A 2 -20.67 -26.37 5.68
C ASP A 2 -20.02 -27.35 4.72
N ASP A 3 -20.02 -26.99 3.44
CA ASP A 3 -19.35 -27.77 2.40
C ASP A 3 -17.86 -27.41 2.45
N GLU A 4 -17.11 -28.20 3.22
CA GLU A 4 -15.65 -28.25 3.14
C GLU A 4 -15.25 -28.84 1.77
N LEU A 5 -14.68 -27.99 0.91
CA LEU A 5 -14.01 -28.44 -0.31
C LEU A 5 -12.63 -28.99 0.04
N ASP A 6 -12.57 -30.32 0.14
CA ASP A 6 -11.37 -31.13 0.23
C ASP A 6 -10.56 -31.05 -1.07
N TYR A 7 -9.42 -30.36 -1.04
CA TYR A 7 -8.44 -30.37 -2.11
C TYR A 7 -7.40 -31.46 -1.81
N GLY A 8 -7.65 -32.66 -2.35
CA GLY A 8 -6.69 -33.76 -2.33
C GLY A 8 -5.37 -33.42 -3.05
N PRO A 9 -4.29 -34.18 -2.79
CA PRO A 9 -2.96 -33.90 -3.31
C PRO A 9 -2.89 -34.06 -4.83
N PHE A 10 -2.20 -33.12 -5.47
CA PHE A 10 -2.07 -33.01 -6.92
C PHE A 10 -0.88 -33.85 -7.40
N ASP A 11 -1.12 -35.13 -7.68
CA ASP A 11 -0.10 -36.09 -8.17
C ASP A 11 0.06 -36.01 -9.70
N GLY A 12 0.24 -34.79 -10.22
CA GLY A 12 0.46 -34.55 -11.65
C GLY A 12 1.94 -34.68 -12.01
N GLU A 13 2.36 -35.84 -12.50
CA GLU A 13 3.67 -36.05 -13.14
C GLU A 13 3.91 -35.01 -14.25
N ILE A 14 5.00 -34.26 -14.11
CA ILE A 14 5.47 -33.28 -15.10
C ILE A 14 6.13 -34.06 -16.24
N PRO A 15 5.69 -33.95 -17.51
CA PRO A 15 6.33 -34.67 -18.61
C PRO A 15 7.76 -34.18 -18.85
N GLU A 16 8.70 -35.07 -18.56
CA GLU A 16 10.10 -34.97 -18.91
C GLU A 16 10.25 -35.04 -20.43
N ARG A 17 10.72 -33.95 -21.07
CA ARG A 17 11.09 -33.95 -22.49
C ARG A 17 12.42 -33.26 -22.72
N LEU A 18 13.45 -34.11 -22.64
CA LEU A 18 14.62 -34.24 -23.51
C LEU A 18 15.36 -32.95 -23.92
N GLU A 19 16.51 -32.80 -23.29
CA GLU A 19 17.69 -32.09 -23.79
C GLU A 19 18.18 -32.72 -25.10
N GLU A 20 18.50 -31.89 -26.09
CA GLU A 20 19.39 -32.29 -27.18
C GLU A 20 20.23 -31.08 -27.62
N ASP A 21 21.55 -31.25 -27.49
CA ASP A 21 22.56 -30.22 -27.60
C ASP A 21 22.98 -29.90 -29.05
N ALA A 22 23.22 -28.60 -29.25
CA ALA A 22 24.23 -27.96 -30.09
C ALA A 22 24.58 -28.55 -31.49
N ARG A 23 24.09 -27.86 -32.55
CA ARG A 23 24.94 -27.43 -33.67
C ARG A 23 24.61 -26.00 -34.12
N ILE A 24 25.51 -25.08 -33.80
CA ILE A 24 25.57 -23.73 -34.36
C ILE A 24 25.94 -23.85 -35.83
N LYS A 25 25.01 -23.54 -36.74
CA LYS A 25 25.24 -23.06 -38.12
C LYS A 25 23.91 -22.54 -38.71
N GLY A 26 23.80 -21.21 -38.84
CA GLY A 26 22.80 -20.53 -39.67
C GLY A 26 21.34 -20.55 -39.19
N SER A 27 21.03 -19.85 -38.10
CA SER A 27 19.64 -19.66 -37.61
C SER A 27 18.90 -18.61 -38.43
N SER A 28 18.47 -18.96 -39.64
CA SER A 28 17.51 -18.19 -40.44
C SER A 28 16.13 -18.85 -40.53
N ARG A 29 15.87 -19.92 -39.76
CA ARG A 29 14.68 -20.78 -39.94
C ARG A 29 13.51 -20.60 -38.97
N ASN A 30 13.55 -19.67 -38.00
CA ASN A 30 12.44 -19.48 -37.04
C ASN A 30 11.96 -18.03 -36.86
N LEU A 31 12.20 -17.14 -37.84
CA LEU A 31 11.67 -15.78 -37.82
C LEU A 31 10.12 -15.72 -37.80
N SER A 32 9.44 -16.77 -38.28
CA SER A 32 7.98 -16.85 -38.29
C SER A 32 7.35 -16.86 -36.90
N LYS A 33 8.08 -17.26 -35.85
CA LYS A 33 7.58 -17.31 -34.46
C LYS A 33 7.95 -16.06 -33.64
N ALA A 34 8.78 -15.16 -34.16
CA ALA A 34 9.24 -13.99 -33.44
C ALA A 34 8.18 -12.87 -33.46
N ARG A 35 7.83 -12.34 -32.28
CA ARG A 35 6.89 -11.24 -32.12
C ARG A 35 7.65 -9.92 -31.95
N LEU A 36 7.04 -8.81 -32.37
CA LEU A 36 7.61 -7.47 -32.20
C LEU A 36 7.58 -7.05 -30.72
N CYS A 37 8.65 -6.42 -30.26
CA CYS A 37 8.67 -5.74 -28.98
C CYS A 37 7.77 -4.49 -29.02
N PRO A 38 6.96 -4.22 -27.98
CA PRO A 38 6.15 -3.00 -27.94
C PRO A 38 6.99 -1.72 -27.79
N VAL A 39 8.22 -1.82 -27.27
CA VAL A 39 9.09 -0.69 -26.95
C VAL A 39 10.09 -0.42 -28.06
N CYS A 40 10.87 -1.43 -28.46
CA CYS A 40 11.95 -1.30 -29.44
C CYS A 40 11.58 -1.95 -30.78
N PRO A 41 12.31 -1.67 -31.89
CA PRO A 41 12.02 -2.26 -33.21
C PRO A 41 12.36 -3.76 -33.33
N GLY A 42 12.93 -4.36 -32.28
CA GLY A 42 13.39 -5.75 -32.29
C GLY A 42 12.25 -6.80 -32.31
N ARG A 43 12.58 -7.99 -32.83
CA ARG A 43 11.70 -9.18 -32.82
C ARG A 43 12.30 -10.26 -31.94
N PHE A 44 11.48 -10.85 -31.07
CA PHE A 44 11.92 -11.82 -30.08
C PHE A 44 10.97 -13.02 -30.02
N THR A 45 11.52 -14.21 -29.75
CA THR A 45 10.73 -15.42 -29.50
C THR A 45 9.97 -15.32 -28.17
N ASN A 46 10.57 -14.68 -27.17
CA ASN A 46 9.93 -14.37 -25.89
C ASN A 46 10.00 -12.86 -25.62
N VAL A 47 9.02 -12.12 -26.15
CA VAL A 47 8.94 -10.66 -26.01
C VAL A 47 8.80 -10.24 -24.54
N ARG A 48 8.01 -10.96 -23.73
CA ARG A 48 7.81 -10.64 -22.31
C ARG A 48 9.14 -10.64 -21.55
N ARG A 49 9.96 -11.68 -21.75
CA ARG A 49 11.30 -11.80 -21.17
C ARG A 49 12.22 -10.64 -21.58
N HIS A 50 12.24 -10.31 -22.88
CA HIS A 50 13.03 -9.20 -23.39
C HIS A 50 12.59 -7.88 -22.74
N VAL A 51 11.28 -7.63 -22.65
CA VAL A 51 10.74 -6.39 -22.08
C VAL A 51 11.10 -6.21 -20.62
N PHE A 52 10.95 -7.25 -19.79
CA PHE A 52 11.39 -7.16 -18.40
C PHE A 52 12.88 -6.84 -18.30
N HIS A 53 13.72 -7.53 -19.06
CA HIS A 53 15.16 -7.39 -18.93
C HIS A 53 15.73 -6.06 -19.47
N GLN A 54 15.06 -5.41 -20.42
CA GLN A 54 15.64 -4.28 -21.16
C GLN A 54 14.86 -2.97 -21.02
N HIS A 55 13.56 -3.03 -20.71
CA HIS A 55 12.66 -1.88 -20.81
C HIS A 55 11.88 -1.59 -19.54
N LEU A 56 12.00 -2.42 -18.51
CA LEU A 56 11.27 -2.27 -17.26
C LEU A 56 12.22 -2.26 -16.05
N PRO A 57 11.85 -1.57 -14.96
CA PRO A 57 12.59 -1.64 -13.70
C PRO A 57 12.69 -3.08 -13.18
N TRP A 58 13.76 -3.37 -12.43
CA TRP A 58 14.09 -4.73 -12.03
C TRP A 58 13.08 -5.42 -11.12
N TYR A 59 12.29 -4.65 -10.38
CA TYR A 59 11.28 -5.19 -9.48
C TYR A 59 9.98 -5.54 -10.21
N THR A 60 9.83 -5.20 -11.50
CA THR A 60 8.57 -5.44 -12.23
C THR A 60 8.29 -6.92 -12.48
N ASN A 61 9.33 -7.77 -12.55
CA ASN A 61 9.18 -9.24 -12.55
C ASN A 61 9.97 -9.88 -11.40
N PRO A 62 9.40 -9.86 -10.19
CA PRO A 62 10.14 -10.18 -8.98
C PRO A 62 10.64 -11.62 -8.92
N LEU A 63 9.98 -12.55 -9.65
CA LEU A 63 10.38 -13.97 -9.72
C LEU A 63 11.72 -14.20 -10.40
N THR A 64 12.18 -13.25 -11.23
CA THR A 64 13.43 -13.36 -12.00
C THR A 64 14.40 -12.23 -11.67
N ALA A 65 14.19 -11.56 -10.54
CA ALA A 65 15.00 -10.43 -10.13
C ALA A 65 15.83 -10.76 -8.88
N CYS A 66 17.05 -10.25 -8.82
CA CYS A 66 17.88 -10.35 -7.64
C CYS A 66 17.57 -9.19 -6.68
N TRP A 67 16.99 -9.52 -5.53
CA TRP A 67 16.62 -8.54 -4.50
C TRP A 67 17.81 -8.04 -3.67
N THR A 68 18.99 -8.63 -3.85
CA THR A 68 20.24 -8.21 -3.19
C THR A 68 20.99 -7.13 -3.98
N CYS A 69 21.08 -7.28 -5.31
CA CYS A 69 21.80 -6.33 -6.17
C CYS A 69 20.92 -5.59 -7.18
N HIS A 70 19.60 -5.76 -7.10
CA HIS A 70 18.62 -5.02 -7.88
C HIS A 70 18.73 -5.24 -9.41
N LYS A 71 19.07 -6.46 -9.83
CA LYS A 71 19.19 -6.83 -11.25
C LYS A 71 18.04 -7.68 -11.74
N GLN A 72 17.54 -7.39 -12.94
CA GLN A 72 16.53 -8.18 -13.62
C GLN A 72 17.17 -9.19 -14.57
N PHE A 73 16.75 -10.45 -14.44
CA PHE A 73 17.15 -11.51 -15.36
C PHE A 73 15.97 -11.94 -16.22
N GLY A 74 16.27 -12.52 -17.38
CA GLY A 74 15.23 -13.07 -18.25
C GLY A 74 14.74 -14.46 -17.81
N GLN A 75 15.50 -15.17 -16.98
CA GLN A 75 15.27 -16.56 -16.62
C GLN A 75 15.70 -16.85 -15.18
N ASN A 76 15.00 -17.76 -14.51
CA ASN A 76 15.34 -18.21 -13.16
C ASN A 76 16.75 -18.83 -13.12
N LYS A 77 17.13 -19.65 -14.12
CA LYS A 77 18.48 -20.24 -14.20
C LYS A 77 19.59 -19.18 -14.27
N MET A 78 19.33 -18.05 -14.93
CA MET A 78 20.29 -16.94 -14.97
C MET A 78 20.40 -16.22 -13.63
N LEU A 79 19.26 -16.03 -12.94
CA LEU A 79 19.25 -15.51 -11.56
C LEU A 79 19.98 -16.46 -10.60
N GLU A 80 19.78 -17.76 -10.75
CA GLU A 80 20.43 -18.80 -9.92
C GLU A 80 21.95 -18.74 -10.07
N ASN A 81 22.44 -18.81 -11.30
CA ASN A 81 23.87 -18.69 -11.59
C ASN A 81 24.44 -17.37 -11.04
N HIS A 82 23.70 -16.27 -11.22
CA HIS A 82 24.11 -14.97 -10.71
C HIS A 82 24.25 -14.94 -9.18
N CYS A 83 23.28 -15.50 -8.44
CA CYS A 83 23.34 -15.56 -6.97
C CYS A 83 24.48 -16.44 -6.48
N LEU A 84 24.72 -17.58 -7.14
CA LEU A 84 25.84 -18.47 -6.82
C LEU A 84 27.19 -17.78 -7.05
N GLU A 85 27.36 -17.11 -8.19
CA GLU A 85 28.63 -16.49 -8.58
C GLU A 85 28.96 -15.21 -7.80
N LEU A 86 27.98 -14.35 -7.56
CA LEU A 86 28.22 -12.99 -7.03
C LEU A 86 27.80 -12.80 -5.57
N HIS A 87 26.91 -13.63 -5.05
CA HIS A 87 26.42 -13.52 -3.67
C HIS A 87 26.79 -14.71 -2.80
N ASN A 88 27.40 -15.74 -3.37
CA ASN A 88 27.81 -16.97 -2.68
C ASN A 88 26.67 -17.55 -1.81
N CYS A 89 25.45 -17.51 -2.33
CA CYS A 89 24.26 -17.98 -1.64
C CYS A 89 23.33 -18.71 -2.60
N ASN A 90 22.46 -19.53 -2.02
CA ASN A 90 21.50 -20.31 -2.79
C ASN A 90 20.44 -19.37 -3.38
N ILE A 91 19.87 -19.72 -4.54
CA ILE A 91 18.74 -18.98 -5.11
C ILE A 91 17.60 -18.86 -4.10
N ALA A 92 17.36 -19.88 -3.27
CA ALA A 92 16.35 -19.86 -2.21
C ALA A 92 16.43 -18.63 -1.28
N ASP A 93 17.62 -18.09 -1.06
CA ASP A 93 17.81 -16.91 -0.21
C ASP A 93 17.41 -15.60 -0.90
N ASN A 94 17.42 -15.59 -2.24
CA ASN A 94 17.23 -14.41 -3.10
C ASN A 94 15.97 -14.46 -3.97
N ILE A 95 15.20 -15.56 -3.92
CA ILE A 95 13.88 -15.61 -4.55
C ILE A 95 12.99 -14.58 -3.86
N PHE A 96 12.06 -14.04 -4.63
CA PHE A 96 10.98 -13.24 -4.10
C PHE A 96 10.17 -13.98 -3.02
N LYS A 97 10.37 -13.58 -1.77
CA LYS A 97 9.68 -14.07 -0.57
C LYS A 97 8.46 -13.22 -0.25
N GLU A 98 7.58 -13.76 0.60
CA GLU A 98 6.38 -13.05 1.07
C GLU A 98 6.70 -11.71 1.74
N GLU A 99 7.82 -11.65 2.49
CA GLU A 99 8.32 -10.42 3.13
C GLU A 99 8.61 -9.28 2.13
N TYR A 100 8.94 -9.60 0.87
CA TYR A 100 9.18 -8.60 -0.17
C TYR A 100 7.90 -8.10 -0.86
N GLN A 101 6.74 -8.73 -0.66
CA GLN A 101 5.49 -8.32 -1.32
C GLN A 101 5.09 -6.89 -0.96
N SER A 102 5.33 -6.51 0.30
CA SER A 102 5.08 -5.15 0.77
C SER A 102 5.96 -4.13 0.06
N VAL A 103 7.25 -4.40 -0.02
CA VAL A 103 8.24 -3.53 -0.68
C VAL A 103 7.94 -3.42 -2.17
N TRP A 104 7.67 -4.56 -2.82
CA TRP A 104 7.27 -4.60 -4.23
C TRP A 104 6.05 -3.72 -4.51
N THR A 105 5.02 -3.79 -3.66
CA THR A 105 3.81 -2.94 -3.81
C THR A 105 4.15 -1.46 -3.74
N GLU A 106 5.07 -1.07 -2.86
CA GLU A 106 5.50 0.31 -2.71
C GLU A 106 6.33 0.78 -3.92
N LEU A 107 7.24 -0.06 -4.40
CA LEU A 107 8.01 0.19 -5.63
C LEU A 107 7.08 0.39 -6.84
N MET A 108 6.08 -0.49 -7.00
CA MET A 108 5.08 -0.38 -8.06
C MET A 108 4.22 0.87 -7.94
N ASN A 109 3.79 1.23 -6.73
CA ASN A 109 3.05 2.47 -6.50
C ASN A 109 3.89 3.70 -6.81
N GLY A 110 5.16 3.71 -6.40
CA GLY A 110 6.11 4.77 -6.72
C GLY A 110 6.23 4.97 -8.23
N LEU A 111 6.48 3.89 -8.97
CA LEU A 111 6.53 3.91 -10.44
C LEU A 111 5.25 4.46 -11.07
N LEU A 112 4.08 4.01 -10.62
CA LEU A 112 2.81 4.46 -11.19
C LEU A 112 2.51 5.93 -10.88
N LEU A 113 2.84 6.42 -9.68
CA LEU A 113 2.70 7.84 -9.33
C LEU A 113 3.65 8.73 -10.13
N GLU A 114 4.86 8.24 -10.37
CA GLU A 114 5.88 8.91 -11.15
C GLU A 114 5.51 8.95 -12.65
N LEU A 115 4.82 7.91 -13.15
CA LEU A 115 4.16 7.93 -14.46
C LEU A 115 2.98 8.91 -14.50
N CYS A 116 2.16 8.99 -13.44
CA CYS A 116 1.11 10.00 -13.34
C CYS A 116 1.68 11.42 -13.53
N GLN A 117 2.78 11.75 -12.86
CA GLN A 117 3.42 13.07 -13.00
C GLN A 117 3.86 13.34 -14.45
N ARG A 118 4.54 12.39 -15.11
CA ARG A 118 5.01 12.57 -16.50
C ARG A 118 3.87 12.73 -17.52
N TYR A 119 2.72 12.11 -17.25
CA TYR A 119 1.55 12.20 -18.12
C TYR A 119 0.56 13.31 -17.71
N ASP A 120 0.92 14.16 -16.75
CA ASP A 120 0.06 15.18 -16.15
C ASP A 120 -1.29 14.62 -15.70
N LYS A 121 -1.25 13.49 -14.98
CA LYS A 121 -2.41 12.81 -14.39
C LYS A 121 -2.39 13.02 -12.88
N LYS A 122 -3.51 13.51 -12.35
CA LYS A 122 -3.63 13.84 -10.92
C LYS A 122 -3.76 12.62 -10.01
N THR A 123 -4.28 11.51 -10.55
CA THR A 123 -4.54 10.28 -9.79
C THR A 123 -4.31 9.05 -10.67
N LEU A 124 -4.16 7.89 -10.04
CA LEU A 124 -4.06 6.61 -10.76
C LEU A 124 -5.30 6.31 -11.62
N ASP A 125 -6.50 6.72 -11.19
CA ASP A 125 -7.71 6.59 -12.02
C ASP A 125 -7.65 7.42 -13.30
N HIS A 126 -7.09 8.64 -13.23
CA HIS A 126 -6.85 9.44 -14.44
C HIS A 126 -5.83 8.76 -15.37
N LEU A 127 -4.85 8.04 -14.82
CA LEU A 127 -3.90 7.26 -15.62
C LEU A 127 -4.55 6.01 -16.23
N VAL A 128 -5.47 5.34 -15.51
CA VAL A 128 -6.31 4.25 -16.07
C VAL A 128 -7.13 4.76 -17.24
N GLU A 129 -7.78 5.91 -17.10
CA GLU A 129 -8.59 6.51 -18.18
C GLU A 129 -7.73 6.90 -19.39
N TYR A 130 -6.52 7.42 -19.16
CA TYR A 130 -5.56 7.67 -20.22
C TYR A 130 -5.20 6.39 -21.00
N VAL A 131 -4.83 5.31 -20.30
CA VAL A 131 -4.53 4.01 -20.95
C VAL A 131 -5.73 3.45 -21.71
N ARG A 132 -6.95 3.71 -21.23
CA ARG A 132 -8.19 3.26 -21.87
C ARG A 132 -8.48 3.99 -23.19
N THR A 133 -8.18 5.29 -23.24
CA THR A 133 -8.55 6.17 -24.36
C THR A 133 -7.49 6.23 -25.45
N GLU A 134 -6.21 6.12 -25.08
CA GLU A 134 -5.10 6.26 -26.02
C GLU A 134 -4.93 5.09 -26.98
N ALA A 135 -4.83 5.39 -28.27
CA ALA A 135 -4.80 4.39 -29.35
C ALA A 135 -3.61 3.44 -29.26
N VAL A 136 -2.47 3.91 -28.73
CA VAL A 136 -1.24 3.11 -28.57
C VAL A 136 -1.48 1.86 -27.71
N PHE A 137 -2.43 1.90 -26.77
CA PHE A 137 -2.73 0.77 -25.89
C PHE A 137 -3.67 -0.27 -26.50
N LYS A 138 -4.25 -0.04 -27.69
CA LYS A 138 -5.04 -1.06 -28.40
C LYS A 138 -4.26 -2.35 -28.66
N GLN A 139 -2.93 -2.28 -28.73
CA GLN A 139 -2.10 -3.48 -28.83
C GLN A 139 -2.17 -4.38 -27.57
N CYS A 140 -2.70 -3.91 -26.45
CA CYS A 140 -2.92 -4.69 -25.23
C CYS A 140 -4.24 -5.48 -25.24
N GLN A 141 -5.07 -5.40 -26.28
CA GLN A 141 -6.38 -6.06 -26.34
C GLN A 141 -6.34 -7.58 -26.07
N SER A 142 -5.24 -8.26 -26.42
CA SER A 142 -5.04 -9.70 -26.16
C SER A 142 -4.15 -9.98 -24.93
N ALA A 143 -3.86 -8.98 -24.11
CA ALA A 143 -3.01 -9.14 -22.95
C ALA A 143 -3.79 -9.81 -21.83
N VAL A 144 -3.16 -10.79 -21.20
CA VAL A 144 -3.69 -11.48 -20.01
C VAL A 144 -2.60 -11.50 -18.95
N PHE A 145 -3.01 -11.54 -17.68
CA PHE A 145 -2.10 -11.89 -16.60
C PHE A 145 -1.80 -13.39 -16.67
N HIS A 146 -0.56 -13.75 -16.41
CA HIS A 146 -0.18 -15.15 -16.26
C HIS A 146 -0.58 -15.63 -14.87
N TRP A 147 -0.82 -16.93 -14.70
CA TRP A 147 -1.23 -17.51 -13.42
C TRP A 147 -0.24 -17.21 -12.28
N THR A 148 1.05 -17.09 -12.61
CA THR A 148 2.12 -16.69 -11.66
C THR A 148 2.00 -15.25 -11.18
N ASP A 149 1.31 -14.39 -11.92
CA ASP A 149 1.15 -12.98 -11.58
C ASP A 149 0.00 -12.78 -10.57
N ILE A 150 -0.99 -13.69 -10.59
CA ILE A 150 -2.26 -13.56 -9.84
C ILE A 150 -2.06 -13.44 -8.33
N PRO A 151 -1.24 -14.27 -7.64
CA PRO A 151 -1.06 -14.15 -6.19
C PRO A 151 -0.52 -12.77 -5.78
N LEU A 152 0.42 -12.23 -6.56
CA LEU A 152 1.03 -10.94 -6.30
C LEU A 152 0.06 -9.78 -6.58
N LEU A 153 -0.78 -9.90 -7.61
CA LEU A 153 -1.85 -8.94 -7.90
C LEU A 153 -2.94 -8.93 -6.81
N ASN A 154 -3.30 -10.10 -6.28
CA ASN A 154 -4.24 -10.19 -5.18
C ASN A 154 -3.69 -9.52 -3.93
N PHE A 155 -2.41 -9.73 -3.63
CA PHE A 155 -1.74 -9.00 -2.57
C PHE A 155 -1.74 -7.49 -2.82
N TYR A 156 -1.38 -7.06 -4.04
CA TYR A 156 -1.40 -5.65 -4.44
C TYR A 156 -2.76 -4.98 -4.20
N ASN A 157 -3.84 -5.63 -4.67
CA ASN A 157 -5.21 -5.14 -4.50
C ASN A 157 -5.60 -5.06 -3.04
N LYS A 158 -5.34 -6.11 -2.26
CA LYS A 158 -5.64 -6.17 -0.83
C LYS A 158 -4.88 -5.07 -0.06
N LYS A 159 -3.58 -4.89 -0.33
CA LYS A 159 -2.74 -3.89 0.36
C LYS A 159 -3.20 -2.46 0.07
N ASN A 160 -3.63 -2.18 -1.16
CA ASN A 160 -4.12 -0.87 -1.58
C ASN A 160 -5.63 -0.66 -1.36
N ARG A 161 -6.35 -1.67 -0.84
CA ARG A 161 -7.80 -1.66 -0.62
C ARG A 161 -8.61 -1.39 -1.90
N PHE A 162 -8.18 -1.99 -3.01
CA PHE A 162 -8.99 -2.03 -4.22
C PHE A 162 -10.00 -3.17 -4.09
N ASP A 163 -11.28 -2.93 -4.40
CA ASP A 163 -12.34 -3.94 -4.32
C ASP A 163 -12.03 -5.12 -5.25
N VAL A 164 -12.06 -6.34 -4.72
CA VAL A 164 -11.39 -7.53 -5.30
C VAL A 164 -12.32 -8.41 -6.16
N GLU A 165 -13.57 -8.01 -6.41
CA GLU A 165 -14.51 -8.85 -7.18
C GLU A 165 -14.29 -8.84 -8.71
N VAL A 166 -13.11 -8.40 -9.19
CA VAL A 166 -12.92 -8.08 -10.61
C VAL A 166 -12.15 -9.18 -11.33
N LEU A 167 -12.75 -9.73 -12.39
CA LEU A 167 -12.05 -10.45 -13.46
C LEU A 167 -10.80 -9.67 -13.89
N HIS A 168 -9.61 -10.26 -13.80
CA HIS A 168 -8.32 -9.63 -14.11
C HIS A 168 -8.12 -9.33 -15.61
N ALA A 169 -9.01 -8.53 -16.19
CA ALA A 169 -8.88 -8.03 -17.54
C ALA A 169 -7.74 -6.99 -17.60
N VAL A 170 -6.84 -7.16 -18.55
CA VAL A 170 -5.76 -6.19 -18.78
C VAL A 170 -6.23 -5.02 -19.64
N PHE A 171 -7.04 -5.29 -20.67
CA PHE A 171 -7.53 -4.29 -21.59
C PHE A 171 -9.00 -4.53 -22.01
N PRO A 172 -9.85 -3.49 -22.05
CA PRO A 172 -9.60 -2.14 -21.54
C PRO A 172 -9.34 -2.19 -20.02
N PRO A 173 -8.43 -1.36 -19.48
CA PRO A 173 -8.14 -1.40 -18.05
C PRO A 173 -9.41 -0.97 -17.29
N SER A 174 -9.86 -1.81 -16.37
CA SER A 174 -11.05 -1.56 -15.54
C SER A 174 -10.69 -1.02 -14.16
N ALA A 175 -9.43 -1.19 -13.74
CA ALA A 175 -8.96 -0.80 -12.42
C ALA A 175 -7.46 -0.49 -12.42
N ILE A 176 -6.97 0.06 -11.30
CA ILE A 176 -5.56 0.44 -11.11
C ILE A 176 -4.61 -0.75 -11.28
N TYR A 177 -4.98 -1.96 -10.85
CA TYR A 177 -4.11 -3.12 -11.00
C TYR A 177 -3.82 -3.48 -12.46
N SER A 178 -4.69 -3.12 -13.42
CA SER A 178 -4.40 -3.35 -14.83
C SER A 178 -3.15 -2.59 -15.26
N LEU A 179 -2.84 -1.45 -14.63
CA LEU A 179 -1.64 -0.65 -14.90
C LEU A 179 -0.33 -1.38 -14.57
N VAL A 180 -0.34 -2.35 -13.65
CA VAL A 180 0.86 -3.12 -13.31
C VAL A 180 1.20 -4.21 -14.33
N HIS A 181 0.36 -4.41 -15.36
CA HIS A 181 0.68 -5.36 -16.43
C HIS A 181 1.90 -4.90 -17.21
N TRP A 182 2.87 -5.81 -17.40
CA TRP A 182 4.15 -5.52 -18.04
C TRP A 182 4.02 -4.82 -19.39
N LYS A 183 2.99 -5.14 -20.18
CA LYS A 183 2.81 -4.56 -21.52
C LYS A 183 2.28 -3.12 -21.44
N ILE A 184 1.41 -2.84 -20.47
CA ILE A 184 0.93 -1.47 -20.20
C ILE A 184 2.07 -0.63 -19.64
N LEU A 185 2.81 -1.13 -18.64
CA LEU A 185 3.99 -0.45 -18.08
C LEU A 185 5.01 -0.12 -19.16
N ALA A 186 5.34 -1.08 -20.02
CA ALA A 186 6.33 -0.89 -21.07
C ALA A 186 5.91 0.20 -22.08
N LEU A 187 4.61 0.30 -22.37
CA LEU A 187 4.08 1.34 -23.24
C LEU A 187 4.05 2.72 -22.58
N LEU A 188 3.67 2.79 -21.31
CA LEU A 188 3.75 4.00 -20.51
C LEU A 188 5.20 4.49 -20.43
N LEU A 189 6.16 3.61 -20.15
CA LEU A 189 7.57 3.99 -20.11
C LEU A 189 8.09 4.45 -21.47
N LYS A 190 7.74 3.74 -22.56
CA LYS A 190 8.11 4.14 -23.92
C LYS A 190 7.65 5.56 -24.27
N GLY A 191 6.50 5.98 -23.78
CA GLY A 191 5.96 7.31 -24.08
C GLY A 191 6.53 8.43 -23.19
N THR A 192 7.52 8.13 -22.34
CA THR A 192 8.24 9.13 -21.55
C THR A 192 9.57 9.46 -22.20
N GLU A 193 9.99 10.73 -22.15
CA GLU A 193 11.26 11.20 -22.75
C GLU A 193 12.50 10.60 -22.04
N ASP A 194 12.36 10.26 -20.76
CA ASP A 194 13.45 9.77 -19.88
C ASP A 194 13.23 8.34 -19.39
N ALA A 195 12.81 7.44 -20.28
CA ALA A 195 12.52 6.04 -19.92
C ALA A 195 13.71 5.35 -19.21
N GLU A 196 14.95 5.66 -19.58
CA GLU A 196 16.16 5.09 -18.96
C GLU A 196 16.31 5.49 -17.49
N ASN A 197 15.99 6.74 -17.14
CA ASN A 197 16.00 7.22 -15.75
C ASN A 197 14.97 6.46 -14.91
N LEU A 198 13.80 6.17 -15.49
CA LEU A 198 12.77 5.37 -14.83
C LEU A 198 13.14 3.89 -14.65
N ILE A 199 13.86 3.31 -15.61
CA ILE A 199 14.35 1.92 -15.51
C ILE A 199 15.40 1.80 -14.40
N THR A 200 16.24 2.83 -14.25
CA THR A 200 17.29 2.91 -13.21
C THR A 200 16.82 3.59 -11.92
N PHE A 201 15.51 3.83 -11.78
CA PHE A 201 14.87 4.50 -10.64
C PHE A 201 14.92 3.62 -9.39
N GLU A 202 16.12 3.49 -8.83
CA GLU A 202 16.45 2.75 -7.60
C GLU A 202 16.71 3.72 -6.46
N LYS A 203 17.50 4.77 -6.73
CA LYS A 203 18.00 5.71 -5.71
C LYS A 203 16.94 6.67 -5.22
N GLU A 204 15.92 6.88 -6.02
CA GLU A 204 14.84 7.74 -5.62
C GLU A 204 13.76 6.99 -4.86
N ILE A 205 13.57 5.67 -4.91
CA ILE A 205 12.55 5.03 -4.03
C ILE A 205 13.06 4.82 -2.59
N SER A 206 14.36 4.94 -2.32
CA SER A 206 14.84 5.13 -0.95
C SER A 206 14.63 6.56 -0.42
N LEU A 207 14.55 7.57 -1.30
CA LEU A 207 14.25 8.98 -0.98
C LEU A 207 12.73 9.30 -1.02
N TYR A 208 12.04 8.77 -2.01
CA TYR A 208 10.64 8.36 -2.11
C TYR A 208 10.45 6.99 -1.44
N GLN A 209 11.03 6.82 -0.26
CA GLN A 209 10.19 6.39 0.86
C GLN A 209 8.99 7.32 0.79
N CYS A 210 8.00 6.85 0.03
CA CYS A 210 6.98 7.66 -0.54
C CYS A 210 6.37 8.38 0.64
N SER A 211 6.43 9.69 0.57
CA SER A 211 5.83 10.65 1.48
C SER A 211 4.29 10.57 1.45
N ILE A 212 3.72 9.37 1.30
CA ILE A 212 2.90 8.90 2.40
C ILE A 212 3.87 8.62 3.57
N GLN A 213 4.40 9.68 4.19
CA GLN A 213 4.77 9.59 5.60
C GLN A 213 3.50 9.08 6.23
N LYS A 214 3.48 7.77 6.51
CA LYS A 214 2.30 7.06 7.00
C LYS A 214 2.07 7.75 8.31
N ALA A 215 1.12 8.70 8.30
CA ALA A 215 1.07 9.70 9.34
C ALA A 215 1.09 8.94 10.65
N ILE A 216 2.10 9.19 11.48
CA ILE A 216 2.26 8.43 12.71
C ILE A 216 0.98 8.69 13.48
N MET A 217 0.16 7.64 13.61
CA MET A 217 -1.18 7.78 14.15
C MET A 217 -1.04 7.88 15.66
N VAL A 218 -1.08 9.09 16.19
CA VAL A 218 -0.92 9.35 17.62
C VAL A 218 -2.29 9.31 18.29
N THR A 219 -2.32 8.75 19.49
CA THR A 219 -3.43 8.92 20.41
C THR A 219 -2.95 9.77 21.57
N ASP A 220 -3.58 10.93 21.76
CA ASP A 220 -3.42 11.66 23.02
C ASP A 220 -4.40 11.04 24.01
N SER A 221 -3.86 10.24 24.94
CA SER A 221 -4.65 9.54 25.95
C SER A 221 -5.05 10.43 27.11
N HIS A 222 -4.58 11.69 27.18
CA HIS A 222 -4.88 12.57 28.29
C HIS A 222 -4.72 14.04 27.92
N PHE A 223 -5.84 14.73 27.62
CA PHE A 223 -5.84 16.18 27.48
C PHE A 223 -7.04 16.85 28.15
N HIS A 224 -6.88 18.12 28.52
CA HIS A 224 -7.89 18.90 29.23
C HIS A 224 -8.69 19.80 28.26
N LEU A 225 -9.72 19.22 27.64
CA LEU A 225 -10.59 19.95 26.70
C LEU A 225 -11.32 21.13 27.37
N ASP A 226 -11.67 21.01 28.65
CA ASP A 226 -12.28 22.08 29.46
C ASP A 226 -11.39 23.32 29.52
N LYS A 227 -10.09 23.14 29.75
CA LYS A 227 -9.11 24.23 29.80
C LYS A 227 -8.90 24.86 28.42
N MET A 228 -8.85 24.05 27.37
CA MET A 228 -8.71 24.54 26.00
C MET A 228 -9.90 25.42 25.58
N LYS A 229 -11.15 25.00 25.90
CA LYS A 229 -12.36 25.80 25.66
C LYS A 229 -12.33 27.17 26.35
N GLN A 230 -11.79 27.23 27.57
CA GLN A 230 -11.71 28.49 28.33
C GLN A 230 -10.64 29.44 27.78
N GLN A 231 -9.55 28.90 27.25
CA GLN A 231 -8.40 29.68 26.82
C GLN A 231 -8.52 30.25 25.40
N ALA A 232 -9.31 29.63 24.52
CA ALA A 232 -9.47 30.15 23.17
C ALA A 232 -10.94 30.35 22.81
N ARG A 233 -11.20 31.45 22.11
CA ARG A 233 -12.43 31.71 21.33
C ARG A 233 -12.50 30.70 20.16
N PHE A 234 -12.59 29.41 20.49
CA PHE A 234 -12.31 28.32 19.59
C PHE A 234 -13.45 28.11 18.59
N SER A 235 -13.17 28.32 17.31
CA SER A 235 -14.01 27.87 16.19
C SER A 235 -13.66 26.44 15.71
N GLY A 236 -12.79 25.72 16.42
CA GLY A 236 -12.40 24.32 16.12
C GLY A 236 -11.03 23.94 16.71
N LEU A 237 -10.77 22.66 16.98
CA LEU A 237 -9.47 22.23 17.54
C LEU A 237 -8.34 22.47 16.52
N PRO A 238 -7.18 23.02 16.92
CA PRO A 238 -6.34 23.77 15.99
C PRO A 238 -5.36 22.92 15.18
N ILE A 239 -4.97 21.71 15.64
CA ILE A 239 -3.93 20.93 14.96
C ILE A 239 -4.24 19.43 15.04
N TYR A 240 -4.60 18.85 13.91
CA TYR A 240 -4.85 17.40 13.76
C TYR A 240 -3.74 16.67 13.01
N LYS A 241 -2.88 17.46 12.37
CA LYS A 241 -1.71 17.01 11.64
C LYS A 241 -0.59 18.00 11.92
N TRP A 242 0.58 17.51 12.30
CA TRP A 242 1.76 18.33 12.43
C TRP A 242 2.97 17.62 11.84
N LYS A 243 4.01 18.41 11.57
CA LYS A 243 5.31 17.92 11.11
C LYS A 243 6.35 18.18 12.20
N ASP A 244 7.17 17.19 12.47
CA ASP A 244 8.39 17.31 13.27
C ASP A 244 9.53 16.62 12.53
N GLY A 245 10.48 17.42 12.04
CA GLY A 245 11.47 16.99 11.05
C GLY A 245 10.83 16.38 9.80
N GLU A 246 11.24 15.16 9.49
CA GLU A 246 10.71 14.36 8.37
C GLU A 246 9.52 13.47 8.77
N SER A 247 8.93 13.65 9.95
CA SER A 247 7.76 12.87 10.36
C SER A 247 6.48 13.70 10.30
N VAL A 248 5.44 13.19 9.62
CA VAL A 248 4.07 13.68 9.75
C VAL A 248 3.36 12.85 10.81
N TYR A 249 2.78 13.53 11.78
CA TYR A 249 1.93 12.92 12.79
C TYR A 249 0.48 13.28 12.51
N GLN A 250 -0.42 12.35 12.77
CA GLN A 250 -1.86 12.58 12.68
C GLN A 250 -2.55 12.04 13.92
N ILE A 251 -3.38 12.89 14.53
CA ILE A 251 -4.15 12.48 15.69
C ILE A 251 -5.26 11.52 15.24
N ARG A 252 -5.19 10.28 15.74
CA ARG A 252 -6.23 9.26 15.54
C ARG A 252 -7.34 9.43 16.57
N HIS A 253 -6.96 9.55 17.83
CA HIS A 253 -7.86 9.63 18.97
C HIS A 253 -7.36 10.67 19.97
N LEU A 254 -8.30 11.33 20.61
CA LEU A 254 -8.10 12.28 21.70
C LEU A 254 -8.95 11.85 22.87
N VAL A 255 -8.39 11.77 24.07
CA VAL A 255 -9.13 11.41 25.29
C VAL A 255 -9.22 12.64 26.19
N ALA A 256 -10.37 13.30 26.16
CA ALA A 256 -10.68 14.46 26.96
C ALA A 256 -10.94 14.02 28.42
N ASN A 257 -10.11 14.48 29.35
CA ASN A 257 -10.17 14.07 30.74
C ASN A 257 -10.80 15.16 31.62
N TYR A 258 -11.96 14.84 32.20
CA TYR A 258 -12.74 15.72 33.05
C TYR A 258 -12.66 15.27 34.51
N ALA A 259 -11.62 15.72 35.21
CA ALA A 259 -11.36 15.30 36.59
C ALA A 259 -12.03 16.19 37.67
N PHE A 260 -12.72 17.26 37.27
CA PHE A 260 -13.34 18.21 38.20
C PHE A 260 -14.84 18.31 37.92
N PRO A 261 -15.72 17.94 38.87
CA PRO A 261 -17.18 17.93 38.70
C PRO A 261 -17.75 19.26 38.19
N ARG A 262 -17.25 20.37 38.71
CA ARG A 262 -17.64 21.73 38.26
C ARG A 262 -17.27 22.06 36.81
N ARG A 263 -16.53 21.18 36.14
CA ARG A 263 -16.07 21.30 34.76
C ARG A 263 -16.48 20.12 33.90
N TRP A 264 -17.32 19.23 34.42
CA TRP A 264 -17.89 18.19 33.60
C TRP A 264 -18.76 18.81 32.51
N PRO A 265 -18.71 18.25 31.29
CA PRO A 265 -19.52 18.75 30.20
C PRO A 265 -20.99 18.44 30.48
N THR A 266 -21.86 19.39 30.15
CA THR A 266 -23.30 19.17 30.11
C THR A 266 -23.69 18.12 29.06
N ILE A 267 -24.94 17.64 29.10
CA ILE A 267 -25.44 16.69 28.10
C ILE A 267 -25.42 17.32 26.70
N GLU A 268 -25.77 18.60 26.56
CA GLU A 268 -25.68 19.33 25.30
C GLU A 268 -24.25 19.43 24.79
N GLU A 269 -23.30 19.83 25.66
CA GLU A 269 -21.88 19.92 25.30
C GLU A 269 -21.28 18.56 24.90
N MET A 270 -21.69 17.48 25.58
CA MET A 270 -21.33 16.12 25.17
C MET A 270 -21.85 15.81 23.76
N GLY A 271 -23.05 16.28 23.42
CA GLY A 271 -23.60 16.22 22.06
C GLY A 271 -22.70 16.90 21.02
N GLU A 272 -22.14 18.06 21.35
CA GLU A 272 -21.22 18.79 20.48
C GLU A 272 -19.86 18.08 20.33
N ILE A 273 -19.27 17.65 21.45
CA ILE A 273 -17.99 16.93 21.47
C ILE A 273 -18.07 15.66 20.60
N ARG A 274 -19.21 14.96 20.64
CA ARG A 274 -19.46 13.74 19.86
C ARG A 274 -19.47 13.96 18.34
N ARG A 275 -19.70 15.18 17.85
CA ARG A 275 -19.65 15.48 16.41
C ARG A 275 -18.25 15.19 15.86
N ASP A 276 -17.21 15.36 16.68
CA ASP A 276 -15.87 14.88 16.34
C ASP A 276 -15.71 13.40 16.73
N ARG A 277 -15.70 12.52 15.72
CA ARG A 277 -15.56 11.07 15.91
C ARG A 277 -14.22 10.63 16.51
N ARG A 278 -13.23 11.52 16.60
CA ARG A 278 -11.89 11.22 17.15
C ARG A 278 -11.83 11.42 18.65
N ILE A 279 -12.68 12.29 19.20
CA ILE A 279 -12.69 12.59 20.64
C ILE A 279 -13.44 11.49 21.39
N ARG A 280 -12.86 11.09 22.50
CA ARG A 280 -13.44 10.25 23.55
C ARG A 280 -13.34 11.02 24.86
N SER A 281 -14.20 10.72 25.82
CA SER A 281 -14.22 11.40 27.10
C SER A 281 -14.01 10.41 28.24
N THR A 282 -13.33 10.87 29.28
CA THR A 282 -13.32 10.25 30.61
C THR A 282 -13.76 11.29 31.62
N ALA A 283 -14.50 10.87 32.64
CA ALA A 283 -14.86 11.72 33.76
C ALA A 283 -14.46 11.04 35.06
N GLY A 284 -14.10 11.85 36.05
CA GLY A 284 -13.70 11.37 37.37
C GLY A 284 -13.69 12.51 38.38
N ILE A 285 -13.41 12.17 39.63
CA ILE A 285 -13.34 13.09 40.75
C ILE A 285 -11.89 13.11 41.24
N HIS A 286 -11.20 14.23 41.02
CA HIS A 286 -9.80 14.36 41.38
C HIS A 286 -9.61 14.30 42.91
N PRO A 287 -8.62 13.58 43.46
CA PRO A 287 -8.50 13.36 44.91
C PRO A 287 -8.34 14.66 45.71
N ARG A 288 -7.65 15.64 45.12
CA ARG A 288 -7.45 16.99 45.69
C ARG A 288 -8.74 17.71 46.08
N ILE A 289 -9.84 17.49 45.37
CA ILE A 289 -11.12 18.15 45.68
C ILE A 289 -11.99 17.32 46.60
N VAL A 290 -11.70 16.03 46.79
CA VAL A 290 -12.41 15.20 47.78
C VAL A 290 -12.05 15.64 49.19
N LYS A 291 -10.79 16.06 49.40
CA LYS A 291 -10.29 16.50 50.70
C LYS A 291 -10.91 17.85 51.10
N GLY A 292 -11.97 17.78 51.89
CA GLY A 292 -12.62 18.96 52.50
C GLY A 292 -14.06 19.21 52.03
N GLU A 293 -14.60 18.36 51.16
CA GLU A 293 -16.00 18.45 50.74
C GLU A 293 -16.89 17.61 51.66
N GLU A 294 -18.13 18.06 51.84
CA GLU A 294 -19.12 17.32 52.61
C GLU A 294 -19.58 16.05 51.88
N MET A 295 -19.97 15.02 52.64
CA MET A 295 -20.43 13.74 52.07
C MET A 295 -21.66 13.91 51.16
N SER A 296 -22.53 14.87 51.47
CA SER A 296 -23.69 15.23 50.63
C SER A 296 -23.27 15.69 49.24
N VAL A 297 -22.22 16.53 49.15
CA VAL A 297 -21.66 17.03 47.89
C VAL A 297 -20.99 15.89 47.12
N LEU A 298 -20.22 15.04 47.80
CA LEU A 298 -19.57 13.88 47.18
C LEU A 298 -20.61 12.90 46.59
N ASN A 299 -21.69 12.62 47.32
CA ASN A 299 -22.77 11.78 46.84
C ASN A 299 -23.43 12.36 45.59
N SER A 300 -23.66 13.69 45.56
CA SER A 300 -24.16 14.37 44.36
C SER A 300 -23.23 14.19 43.17
N TRP A 301 -21.91 14.35 43.36
CA TRP A 301 -20.94 14.15 42.28
C TRP A 301 -20.89 12.70 41.80
N ILE A 302 -21.06 11.72 42.69
CA ILE A 302 -21.13 10.31 42.31
C ILE A 302 -22.36 10.07 41.42
N THR A 303 -23.54 10.57 41.80
CA THR A 303 -24.75 10.46 40.97
C THR A 303 -24.58 11.13 39.62
N ASP A 304 -24.00 12.32 39.57
CA ASP A 304 -23.71 13.03 38.32
C ASP A 304 -22.71 12.26 37.43
N LEU A 305 -21.70 11.62 38.04
CA LEU A 305 -20.75 10.77 37.32
C LEU A 305 -21.42 9.53 36.72
N GLU A 306 -22.29 8.87 37.47
CA GLU A 306 -23.09 7.73 36.99
C GLU A 306 -23.92 8.12 35.78
N MET A 307 -24.59 9.28 35.83
CA MET A 307 -25.34 9.80 34.69
C MET A 307 -24.45 10.03 33.47
N LEU A 308 -23.24 10.60 33.65
CA LEU A 308 -22.29 10.80 32.55
C LEU A 308 -21.77 9.49 31.97
N ILE A 309 -21.59 8.44 32.77
CA ILE A 309 -21.14 7.12 32.27
C ILE A 309 -22.19 6.50 31.35
N CYS A 310 -23.48 6.72 31.63
CA CYS A 310 -24.57 6.27 30.76
C CYS A 310 -24.61 7.00 29.39
N VAL A 311 -23.88 8.11 29.24
CA VAL A 311 -23.80 8.89 28.00
C VAL A 311 -22.81 8.23 27.03
N ASN A 312 -23.33 7.64 25.93
CA ASN A 312 -22.57 7.00 24.83
C ASN A 312 -21.26 7.75 24.45
N ARG A 313 -20.13 7.03 24.37
CA ARG A 313 -18.73 7.51 24.15
C ARG A 313 -17.95 8.08 25.36
N MET A 314 -18.48 8.00 26.58
CA MET A 314 -17.62 7.91 27.76
C MET A 314 -16.93 6.55 27.75
N ILE A 315 -15.59 6.54 27.71
CA ILE A 315 -14.83 5.29 27.53
C ILE A 315 -14.33 4.69 28.84
N SER A 316 -14.21 5.50 29.88
CA SER A 316 -13.79 5.06 31.21
C SER A 316 -14.05 6.13 32.27
N VAL A 317 -13.93 5.72 33.53
CA VAL A 317 -13.87 6.61 34.70
C VAL A 317 -12.41 6.92 35.01
N GLY A 318 -12.08 8.21 35.14
CA GLY A 318 -10.73 8.69 35.41
C GLY A 318 -10.60 10.21 35.24
N ASN A 319 -9.62 10.87 35.86
CA ASN A 319 -8.63 10.33 36.82
C ASN A 319 -9.24 10.22 38.24
N VAL A 320 -9.13 9.04 38.85
CA VAL A 320 -9.47 8.77 40.26
C VAL A 320 -8.18 8.37 40.97
N GLY A 321 -7.99 8.76 42.24
CA GLY A 321 -6.79 8.41 43.01
C GLY A 321 -6.91 8.66 44.49
#